data_AF-A0A822ART6-F1
#
_entry.id   AF-A0A822ART6-F1
#
_cell.length_a   1.000
_cell.length_b   1.000
_cell.length_c   1.000
_cell.angle_alpha   90.00
_cell.angle_beta   90.00
_cell.angle_gamma   90.00
#
_symmetry.space_group_name_H-M   'P 1'
#
loop_
_entity.id
_entity.type
_entity.pdbx_description
1 polymer ?
#
loop_
_entity_poly.entity_id
_entity_poly.type
_entity_poly.pdbx_seq_one_letter_code
_entity_poly.pdbx_strand_id
1 'polypeptide(L)'
;MVKIMRNVSSIDQYVRNHERGPCNGFVIDIRTRWSSTFHMLKRLIYHQEIMKSVFIHKFSSMNGEQRSSLAKVYIDHENWDLMQALQDVLEPLEFATRSLSGKHYATLALAYTTINILRFGLKPKEGDSRYLALLKKSFLFQLELYFDIKMTKTQKDLML
;
A
#
# COMPACT_ATOMS: atom_id res chain seq x y z
N MET A 1 26.52 31.79 -10.15
CA MET A 1 26.23 31.13 -8.85
C MET A 1 24.77 31.33 -8.39
N VAL A 2 23.77 31.40 -9.30
CA VAL A 2 22.38 31.84 -8.95
C VAL A 2 21.28 30.86 -9.42
N LYS A 3 21.60 29.74 -10.07
CA LYS A 3 20.59 28.79 -10.58
C LYS A 3 20.14 27.70 -9.59
N ILE A 4 20.83 27.51 -8.46
CA ILE A 4 20.49 26.48 -7.47
C ILE A 4 19.37 26.95 -6.51
N MET A 5 19.27 28.26 -6.22
CA MET A 5 18.28 28.80 -5.27
C MET A 5 16.82 28.76 -5.76
N ARG A 6 16.55 28.67 -7.06
CA ARG A 6 15.17 28.66 -7.61
C ARG A 6 14.46 27.30 -7.57
N ASN A 7 15.17 26.20 -7.31
CA ASN A 7 14.54 24.87 -7.22
C ASN A 7 14.30 24.40 -5.79
N VAL A 8 15.05 24.95 -4.82
CA VAL A 8 14.79 24.72 -3.38
C VAL A 8 13.41 25.25 -3.01
N SER A 9 12.94 26.32 -3.66
CA SER A 9 11.60 26.86 -3.43
C SER A 9 10.47 25.88 -3.78
N SER A 10 10.63 24.96 -4.74
CA SER A 10 9.59 23.98 -5.10
C SER A 10 9.43 22.90 -4.02
N ILE A 11 10.56 22.36 -3.53
CA ILE A 11 10.58 21.36 -2.46
C ILE A 11 10.15 22.01 -1.14
N ASP A 12 10.67 23.19 -0.81
CA ASP A 12 10.29 23.93 0.41
C ASP A 12 8.82 24.37 0.38
N GLN A 13 8.26 24.69 -0.79
CA GLN A 13 6.85 25.02 -0.94
C GLN A 13 5.98 23.77 -0.85
N TYR A 14 6.44 22.62 -1.35
CA TYR A 14 5.78 21.34 -1.14
C TYR A 14 5.76 20.94 0.35
N VAL A 15 6.92 21.02 1.03
CA VAL A 15 7.04 20.72 2.47
C VAL A 15 6.11 21.64 3.27
N ARG A 16 6.14 22.95 3.03
CA ARG A 16 5.26 23.92 3.70
C ARG A 16 3.76 23.74 3.40
N ASN A 17 3.41 23.33 2.18
CA ASN A 17 2.01 23.10 1.80
C ASN A 17 1.46 21.78 2.38
N HIS A 18 2.31 20.79 2.66
CA HIS A 18 1.91 19.48 3.16
C HIS A 18 2.18 19.26 4.66
N GLU A 19 2.75 20.25 5.36
CA GLU A 19 2.82 20.33 6.83
C GLU A 19 1.43 20.31 7.52
N ARG A 20 0.34 20.50 6.77
CA ARG A 20 -1.04 20.49 7.29
C ARG A 20 -1.86 19.24 6.92
N GLY A 21 -1.26 18.27 6.23
CA GLY A 21 -1.90 16.96 5.95
C GLY A 21 -1.67 15.96 7.08
N PRO A 22 -2.59 14.99 7.29
CA PRO A 22 -2.43 14.04 8.39
C PRO A 22 -1.29 13.06 8.10
N CYS A 23 -0.20 13.19 8.86
CA CYS A 23 0.88 12.23 9.12
C CYS A 23 2.21 12.35 8.32
N ASN A 24 3.27 12.70 9.07
CA ASN A 24 4.63 12.10 9.19
C ASN A 24 5.22 11.34 7.99
N GLY A 25 6.53 11.49 7.73
CA GLY A 25 7.26 10.90 6.61
C GLY A 25 7.21 9.36 6.44
N PHE A 26 8.14 8.81 5.66
CA PHE A 26 8.13 7.38 5.31
C PHE A 26 8.03 6.45 6.53
N VAL A 27 7.24 5.39 6.39
CA VAL A 27 7.10 4.32 7.39
C VAL A 27 7.78 3.09 6.86
N ILE A 28 8.47 2.38 7.74
CA ILE A 28 9.18 1.16 7.42
C ILE A 28 8.24 -0.03 7.63
N ASP A 29 8.35 -1.03 6.78
CA ASP A 29 7.71 -2.33 6.97
C ASP A 29 8.25 -3.03 8.25
N ILE A 30 7.34 -3.56 9.05
CA ILE A 30 7.66 -4.19 10.35
C ILE A 30 7.03 -5.57 10.37
N ARG A 31 7.89 -6.60 10.33
CA ARG A 31 7.48 -8.01 10.29
C ARG A 31 6.46 -8.42 11.36
N THR A 32 6.53 -7.84 12.56
CA THR A 32 5.64 -8.17 13.69
C THR A 32 4.30 -7.42 13.67
N ARG A 33 4.14 -6.42 12.78
CA ARG A 33 2.90 -5.64 12.64
C ARG A 33 2.28 -5.94 11.28
N TRP A 34 1.21 -6.73 11.28
CA TRP A 34 0.60 -7.33 10.07
C TRP A 34 0.21 -6.31 8.98
N SER A 35 -0.17 -5.08 9.34
CA SER A 35 -0.59 -4.03 8.39
C SER A 35 0.53 -3.04 8.03
N SER A 36 1.78 -3.30 8.45
CA SER A 36 2.88 -2.35 8.22
C SER A 36 3.22 -2.17 6.74
N THR A 37 3.21 -3.25 5.95
CA THR A 37 3.44 -3.20 4.49
C THR A 37 2.43 -2.28 3.80
N PHE A 38 1.15 -2.41 4.15
CA PHE A 38 0.09 -1.53 3.64
C PHE A 38 0.36 -0.06 3.94
N HIS A 39 0.68 0.27 5.20
CA HIS A 39 0.97 1.65 5.59
C HIS A 39 2.23 2.21 4.94
N MET A 40 3.27 1.39 4.76
CA MET A 40 4.47 1.77 4.03
C MET A 40 4.14 2.10 2.57
N LEU A 41 3.45 1.19 1.86
CA LEU A 41 3.09 1.39 0.45
C LEU A 41 2.18 2.61 0.27
N LYS A 42 1.17 2.78 1.12
CA LYS A 42 0.27 3.93 1.08
C LYS A 42 1.02 5.26 1.20
N ARG A 43 2.03 5.35 2.07
CA ARG A 43 2.87 6.56 2.20
C ARG A 43 3.85 6.73 1.05
N LEU A 44 4.42 5.64 0.56
CA LEU A 44 5.35 5.67 -0.57
C LEU A 44 4.67 6.19 -1.83
N ILE A 45 3.48 5.67 -2.14
CA ILE A 45 2.64 6.11 -3.26
C ILE A 45 2.24 7.57 -3.10
N TYR A 46 1.82 7.98 -1.90
CA TYR A 46 1.48 9.38 -1.62
C TYR A 46 2.64 10.36 -1.93
N HIS A 47 3.88 9.93 -1.75
CA HIS A 47 5.08 10.73 -2.04
C HIS A 47 5.72 10.48 -3.42
N GLN A 48 5.05 9.75 -4.31
CA GLN A 48 5.58 9.36 -5.63
C GLN A 48 6.09 10.57 -6.44
N GLU A 49 5.32 11.66 -6.49
CA GLU A 49 5.69 12.85 -7.28
C GLU A 49 6.93 13.57 -6.72
N ILE A 50 7.10 13.58 -5.39
CA ILE A 50 8.32 14.10 -4.77
C ILE A 50 9.49 13.22 -5.17
N MET A 51 9.34 11.89 -5.08
CA MET A 51 10.40 10.96 -5.43
C MET A 51 10.84 11.17 -6.87
N LYS A 52 9.90 11.25 -7.82
CA LYS A 52 10.17 11.56 -9.23
C LYS A 52 10.92 12.88 -9.39
N SER A 53 10.48 13.96 -8.72
CA SER A 53 11.16 15.25 -8.82
C SER A 53 12.58 15.23 -8.24
N VAL A 54 12.80 14.55 -7.12
CA VAL A 54 14.13 14.37 -6.51
C VAL A 54 15.05 13.62 -7.45
N PHE A 55 14.57 12.54 -8.08
CA PHE A 55 15.35 11.81 -9.09
C PHE A 55 15.73 12.74 -10.23
N ILE A 56 14.76 13.41 -10.87
CA ILE A 56 15.00 14.32 -12.01
C ILE A 56 16.01 15.43 -11.67
N HIS A 57 15.85 16.09 -10.52
CA HIS A 57 16.72 17.19 -10.11
C HIS A 57 18.13 16.73 -9.77
N LYS A 58 18.29 15.64 -9.02
CA LYS A 58 19.62 15.12 -8.64
C LYS A 58 20.39 14.52 -9.81
N PHE A 59 19.73 13.91 -10.79
CA PHE A 59 20.40 13.34 -11.97
C PHE A 59 21.23 14.38 -12.76
N SER A 60 20.84 15.65 -12.73
CA SER A 60 21.51 16.72 -13.48
C SER A 60 22.84 17.21 -12.89
N SER A 61 23.10 16.94 -11.61
CA SER A 61 24.26 17.48 -10.87
C SER A 61 25.22 16.41 -10.32
N MET A 62 25.00 15.14 -10.68
CA MET A 62 25.72 14.00 -10.11
C MET A 62 26.86 13.49 -11.01
N ASN A 63 27.93 13.01 -10.37
CA ASN A 63 29.02 12.27 -11.03
C ASN A 63 28.61 10.82 -11.35
N GLY A 64 29.38 10.13 -12.21
CA GLY A 64 28.99 8.85 -12.83
C GLY A 64 28.63 7.73 -11.83
N GLU A 65 29.33 7.64 -10.71
CA GLU A 65 29.09 6.64 -9.65
C GLU A 65 27.82 6.91 -8.84
N GLN A 66 27.54 8.19 -8.55
CA GLN A 66 26.29 8.57 -7.88
C GLN A 66 25.09 8.30 -8.79
N ARG A 67 25.25 8.55 -10.10
CA ARG A 67 24.23 8.27 -11.10
C ARG A 67 23.91 6.78 -11.20
N SER A 68 24.94 5.93 -11.25
CA SER A 68 24.75 4.46 -11.33
C SER A 68 24.13 3.89 -10.05
N SER A 69 24.49 4.43 -8.89
CA SER A 69 23.88 4.05 -7.61
C SER A 69 22.41 4.48 -7.50
N LEU A 70 22.10 5.70 -7.93
CA LEU A 70 20.73 6.22 -7.91
C LEU A 70 19.81 5.49 -8.92
N ALA A 71 20.35 5.12 -10.08
CA ALA A 71 19.63 4.34 -11.08
C ALA A 71 19.16 2.97 -10.56
N LYS A 72 19.90 2.35 -9.61
CA LYS A 72 19.48 1.08 -8.97
C LYS A 72 18.26 1.22 -8.06
N VAL A 73 18.00 2.42 -7.56
CA VAL A 73 16.90 2.72 -6.62
C VAL A 73 15.73 3.40 -7.35
N TYR A 74 15.91 3.73 -8.63
CA TYR A 74 14.84 4.30 -9.43
C TYR A 74 13.72 3.28 -9.61
N ILE A 75 12.50 3.70 -9.29
CA ILE A 75 11.30 2.89 -9.43
C ILE A 75 10.64 3.30 -10.75
N ASP A 76 10.60 2.36 -11.69
CA ASP A 76 9.94 2.54 -12.98
C ASP A 76 8.40 2.51 -12.86
N HIS A 77 7.72 2.80 -13.97
CA HIS A 77 6.27 2.85 -14.01
C HIS A 77 5.62 1.50 -13.67
N GLU A 78 6.16 0.40 -14.17
CA GLU A 78 5.62 -0.95 -13.91
C GLU A 78 5.69 -1.32 -12.43
N ASN A 79 6.79 -0.97 -11.75
CA ASN A 79 6.92 -1.17 -10.32
C ASN A 79 5.97 -0.28 -9.51
N TRP A 80 5.71 0.95 -9.96
CA TRP A 80 4.66 1.79 -9.35
C TRP A 80 3.27 1.17 -9.50
N ASP A 81 2.94 0.64 -10.68
CA ASP A 81 1.66 -0.03 -10.93
C ASP A 81 1.50 -1.29 -10.07
N LEU A 82 2.58 -2.06 -9.90
CA LEU A 82 2.59 -3.22 -9.01
C LEU A 82 2.40 -2.82 -7.54
N MET A 83 3.07 -1.76 -7.08
CA MET A 83 2.90 -1.25 -5.71
C MET A 83 1.49 -0.73 -5.47
N GLN A 84 0.89 -0.06 -6.45
CA GLN A 84 -0.50 0.37 -6.38
C GLN A 84 -1.43 -0.85 -6.28
N ALA A 85 -1.25 -1.84 -7.15
CA ALA A 85 -2.03 -3.08 -7.10
C ALA A 85 -1.89 -3.81 -5.75
N LEU A 86 -0.69 -3.84 -5.16
CA LEU A 86 -0.46 -4.39 -3.83
C LEU A 86 -1.20 -3.58 -2.75
N GLN A 87 -1.12 -2.25 -2.79
CA GLN A 87 -1.80 -1.40 -1.83
C GLN A 87 -3.33 -1.57 -1.91
N ASP A 88 -3.88 -1.71 -3.11
CA ASP A 88 -5.31 -1.92 -3.36
C ASP A 88 -5.79 -3.27 -2.82
N VAL A 89 -5.02 -4.36 -2.99
CA VAL A 89 -5.37 -5.68 -2.44
C VAL A 89 -5.25 -5.72 -0.91
N LEU A 90 -4.29 -4.99 -0.35
CA LEU A 90 -4.08 -4.94 1.09
C LEU A 90 -5.11 -4.06 1.82
N GLU A 91 -5.78 -3.14 1.13
CA GLU A 91 -6.74 -2.22 1.76
C GLU A 91 -7.94 -2.93 2.41
N PRO A 92 -8.65 -3.87 1.74
CA PRO A 92 -9.72 -4.66 2.37
C PRO A 92 -9.24 -5.44 3.61
N LEU A 93 -7.98 -5.88 3.62
CA LEU A 93 -7.39 -6.62 4.74
C LEU A 93 -7.06 -5.71 5.92
N GLU A 94 -6.56 -4.50 5.66
CA GLU A 94 -6.36 -3.49 6.71
C GLU A 94 -7.70 -3.06 7.32
N PHE A 95 -8.71 -2.83 6.47
CA PHE A 95 -10.06 -2.51 6.91
C PHE A 95 -10.63 -3.62 7.81
N ALA A 96 -10.52 -4.89 7.40
CA ALA A 96 -10.98 -6.03 8.18
C ALA A 96 -10.25 -6.12 9.53
N THR A 97 -8.92 -5.99 9.52
CA THR A 97 -8.10 -6.01 10.73
C THR A 97 -8.51 -4.91 11.71
N ARG A 98 -8.67 -3.67 11.21
CA ARG A 98 -9.08 -2.53 12.02
C ARG A 98 -10.49 -2.70 12.58
N SER A 99 -11.42 -3.21 11.78
CA SER A 99 -12.81 -3.45 12.18
C SER A 99 -12.94 -4.56 13.22
N LEU A 100 -12.10 -5.58 13.19
CA LEU A 100 -12.16 -6.68 14.16
C LEU A 100 -11.30 -6.45 15.40
N SER A 101 -10.44 -5.43 15.40
CA SER A 101 -9.59 -5.04 16.53
C SER A 101 -10.24 -4.00 17.47
N GLY A 102 -11.51 -3.65 17.24
CA GLY A 102 -12.24 -2.69 18.06
C GLY A 102 -12.38 -3.10 19.51
N LYS A 103 -12.28 -2.14 20.42
CA LYS A 103 -12.45 -2.34 21.88
C LYS A 103 -13.79 -1.84 22.41
N HIS A 104 -14.50 -1.03 21.64
CA HIS A 104 -15.70 -0.31 22.08
C HIS A 104 -17.00 -0.84 21.45
N TYR A 105 -16.93 -1.97 20.75
CA TYR A 105 -18.08 -2.62 20.13
C TYR A 105 -17.85 -4.13 20.04
N ALA A 106 -18.94 -4.89 19.92
CA ALA A 106 -18.88 -6.34 19.77
C ALA A 106 -18.32 -6.72 18.39
N THR A 107 -17.08 -7.20 18.35
CA THR A 107 -16.39 -7.56 17.10
C THR A 107 -16.85 -8.91 16.55
N LEU A 108 -17.34 -9.81 17.40
CA LEU A 108 -17.81 -11.14 16.97
C LEU A 108 -18.99 -11.06 16.01
N ALA A 109 -19.95 -10.16 16.27
CA ALA A 109 -21.10 -9.94 15.39
C ALA A 109 -20.68 -9.37 14.02
N LEU A 110 -19.54 -8.65 13.96
CA LEU A 110 -19.01 -8.06 12.73
C LEU A 110 -18.15 -9.05 11.93
N ALA A 111 -17.70 -10.15 12.53
CA ALA A 111 -16.80 -11.10 11.89
C ALA A 111 -17.37 -11.64 10.57
N TYR A 112 -18.63 -12.08 10.58
CA TYR A 112 -19.30 -12.59 9.39
C TYR A 112 -19.38 -11.55 8.27
N THR A 113 -19.89 -10.35 8.57
CA THR A 113 -20.00 -9.25 7.60
C THR A 113 -18.63 -8.85 7.05
N THR A 114 -17.62 -8.79 7.91
CA THR A 114 -16.25 -8.43 7.52
C THR A 114 -15.65 -9.46 6.57
N ILE A 115 -15.86 -10.75 6.81
CA ILE A 115 -15.40 -11.83 5.92
C ILE A 115 -16.06 -11.73 4.55
N ASN A 116 -17.37 -11.45 4.49
CA ASN A 116 -18.07 -11.31 3.23
C ASN A 116 -17.64 -10.07 2.44
N ILE A 117 -17.40 -8.94 3.12
CA ILE A 117 -16.81 -7.74 2.51
C ILE A 117 -15.41 -8.07 1.96
N LEU A 118 -14.60 -8.81 2.72
CA LEU A 118 -13.27 -9.20 2.30
C LEU A 118 -13.31 -10.11 1.06
N ARG A 119 -14.17 -11.14 1.04
CA ARG A 119 -14.39 -12.00 -0.13
C ARG A 119 -14.81 -11.19 -1.34
N PHE A 120 -15.73 -10.23 -1.17
CA PHE A 120 -16.17 -9.36 -2.26
C PHE A 120 -15.05 -8.43 -2.76
N GLY A 121 -14.25 -7.86 -1.86
CA GLY A 121 -13.11 -7.00 -2.21
C GLY A 121 -11.98 -7.74 -2.94
N LEU A 122 -11.77 -9.02 -2.61
CA LEU A 122 -10.77 -9.88 -3.22
C LEU A 122 -11.24 -10.59 -4.50
N LYS A 123 -12.51 -10.40 -4.92
CA LYS A 123 -12.96 -10.91 -6.23
C LYS A 123 -12.43 -9.99 -7.34
N PRO A 124 -11.77 -10.52 -8.37
CA PRO A 124 -11.37 -9.75 -9.54
C PRO A 124 -12.58 -9.12 -10.22
N LYS A 125 -12.44 -7.87 -10.67
CA LYS A 125 -13.49 -7.10 -11.34
C LYS A 125 -13.08 -6.78 -12.78
N GLU A 126 -14.08 -6.55 -13.63
CA GLU A 126 -13.84 -5.98 -14.96
C GLU A 126 -13.19 -4.60 -14.80
N GLY A 127 -12.01 -4.41 -15.37
CA GLY A 127 -11.21 -3.18 -15.23
C GLY A 127 -10.03 -3.28 -14.26
N ASP A 128 -9.87 -4.37 -13.51
CA ASP A 128 -8.66 -4.59 -12.70
C ASP A 128 -7.42 -4.72 -13.59
N SER A 129 -6.30 -4.13 -13.18
CA SER A 129 -5.01 -4.37 -13.84
C SER A 129 -4.61 -5.85 -13.76
N ARG A 130 -3.73 -6.31 -14.66
CA ARG A 130 -3.25 -7.70 -14.66
C ARG A 130 -2.69 -8.11 -13.29
N TYR A 131 -1.88 -7.25 -12.68
CA TYR A 131 -1.31 -7.50 -11.35
C TYR A 131 -2.40 -7.56 -10.28
N LEU A 132 -3.32 -6.59 -10.27
CA LEU A 132 -4.39 -6.51 -9.28
C LEU A 132 -5.31 -7.74 -9.35
N ALA A 133 -5.71 -8.15 -10.55
CA ALA A 133 -6.54 -9.34 -10.75
C ALA A 133 -5.86 -10.63 -10.26
N LEU A 134 -4.56 -10.79 -10.53
CA LEU A 134 -3.79 -11.96 -10.08
C LEU A 134 -3.61 -11.97 -8.56
N LEU A 135 -3.29 -10.83 -7.97
CA LEU A 135 -3.15 -10.69 -6.52
C LEU A 135 -4.48 -10.98 -5.82
N LYS A 136 -5.58 -10.39 -6.29
CA LYS A 136 -6.94 -10.68 -5.80
C LYS A 136 -7.27 -12.17 -5.80
N LYS A 137 -7.03 -12.86 -6.93
CA LYS A 137 -7.21 -14.32 -7.03
C LYS A 137 -6.35 -15.09 -6.02
N SER A 138 -5.07 -14.74 -5.92
CA SER A 138 -4.14 -15.42 -5.01
C SER A 138 -4.56 -15.25 -3.54
N PHE A 139 -4.90 -14.03 -3.13
CA PHE A 139 -5.33 -13.74 -1.77
C PHE A 139 -6.69 -14.37 -1.44
N LEU A 140 -7.64 -14.33 -2.38
CA LEU A 140 -8.93 -15.00 -2.20
C LEU A 140 -8.76 -16.51 -2.00
N PHE A 141 -7.93 -17.14 -2.84
CA PHE A 141 -7.62 -18.56 -2.71
C PHE A 141 -6.98 -18.89 -1.35
N GLN A 142 -6.01 -18.08 -0.89
CA GLN A 142 -5.40 -18.26 0.43
C GLN A 142 -6.41 -18.09 1.57
N LEU A 143 -7.34 -17.14 1.46
CA LEU A 143 -8.39 -16.93 2.44
C LEU A 143 -9.34 -18.13 2.51
N GLU A 144 -9.78 -18.63 1.36
CA GLU A 144 -10.65 -19.82 1.26
C GLU A 144 -9.95 -21.06 1.81
N LEU A 145 -8.69 -21.28 1.44
CA LEU A 145 -7.87 -22.37 1.96
C LEU A 145 -7.71 -22.30 3.48
N TYR A 146 -7.50 -21.10 4.03
CA TYR A 146 -7.40 -20.90 5.48
C TYR A 146 -8.69 -21.31 6.19
N PHE A 147 -9.84 -20.85 5.70
CA PHE A 147 -11.13 -21.26 6.25
C PHE A 147 -11.35 -22.76 6.07
N ASP A 148 -10.90 -23.33 4.97
CA ASP A 148 -11.08 -24.75 4.73
C ASP A 148 -10.31 -25.64 5.69
N ILE A 149 -9.09 -25.24 6.03
CA ILE A 149 -8.20 -25.95 6.96
C ILE A 149 -8.59 -25.69 8.42
N LYS A 150 -9.00 -24.47 8.76
CA LYS A 150 -9.14 -24.04 10.16
C LYS A 150 -10.57 -24.08 10.70
N MET A 151 -11.59 -24.06 9.85
CA MET A 151 -12.98 -24.11 10.31
C MET A 151 -13.56 -25.52 10.25
N THR A 152 -14.34 -25.86 11.26
CA THR A 152 -15.14 -27.09 11.26
C THR A 152 -16.29 -26.98 10.26
N LYS A 153 -16.84 -28.12 9.85
CA LYS A 153 -18.01 -28.16 8.95
C LYS A 153 -19.16 -27.30 9.48
N THR A 154 -19.48 -27.42 10.76
CA THR A 154 -20.53 -26.62 11.42
C THR A 154 -20.24 -25.11 11.36
N GLN A 155 -18.99 -24.69 11.52
CA GLN A 155 -18.61 -23.27 11.41
C GLN A 155 -18.75 -22.76 9.97
N LYS A 156 -18.40 -23.59 8.98
CA LYS A 156 -18.58 -23.25 7.56
C LYS A 156 -20.07 -23.13 7.21
N ASP A 157 -20.88 -24.06 7.68
CA ASP A 157 -22.33 -24.08 7.44
C ASP A 157 -23.04 -22.88 8.10
N LEU A 158 -22.53 -22.38 9.23
CA LEU A 158 -23.02 -21.15 9.88
C LEU A 158 -22.52 -19.86 9.20
N MET A 159 -21.54 -19.97 8.29
CA MET A 159 -20.93 -18.86 7.56
C MET A 159 -21.28 -18.83 6.07
N LEU A 160 -22.12 -19.76 5.61
CA LEU A 160 -22.72 -19.81 4.27
C LEU A 160 -24.19 -19.37 4.35
#